data_AF-A0A6V7HYD5-F1
#
_entry.id   AF-A0A6V7HYD5-F1
#
_cell.length_a   1.000
_cell.length_b   1.000
_cell.length_c   1.000
_cell.angle_alpha   90.00
_cell.angle_beta   90.00
_cell.angle_gamma   90.00
#
_symmetry.space_group_name_H-M   'P 1'
#
loop_
_entity.id
_entity.type
_entity.pdbx_description
1 polymer ?
#
loop_
_entity_poly.entity_id
_entity_poly.type
_entity_poly.pdbx_seq_one_letter_code
_entity_poly.pdbx_strand_id
1 'polypeptide(L)'
;ITDEMRANFRLMKALADHTRLTPERRIERLMNFNRRLQENHTVQAEYKNWNMKLDTQLAQVPGRILPNERIVFGGNMMISAGPNGDWMTKMKDVQLMVPKPLTKWLVILPERLERDVT
;
A
#
# COMPACT_ATOMS: atom_id res chain seq x y z
N ILE A 1 11.15 -16.69 9.24
CA ILE A 1 12.01 -15.77 8.46
C ILE A 1 13.11 -15.27 9.39
N THR A 2 14.37 -15.58 9.09
CA THR A 2 15.54 -15.08 9.82
C THR A 2 15.85 -13.63 9.44
N ASP A 3 16.66 -12.95 10.24
CA ASP A 3 17.05 -11.54 9.96
C ASP A 3 17.88 -11.42 8.67
N GLU A 4 18.75 -12.39 8.40
CA GLU A 4 19.50 -12.48 7.13
C GLU A 4 18.57 -12.57 5.92
N MET A 5 17.47 -13.31 6.02
CA MET A 5 16.47 -13.40 4.96
C MET A 5 15.73 -12.07 4.76
N ARG A 6 15.42 -11.32 5.83
CA ARG A 6 14.81 -9.97 5.71
C ARG A 6 15.77 -8.98 5.06
N ALA A 7 17.07 -9.06 5.38
CA ALA A 7 18.09 -8.20 4.79
C ALA A 7 18.32 -8.49 3.29
N ASN A 8 18.00 -9.71 2.82
CA ASN A 8 18.12 -10.08 1.42
C ASN A 8 16.93 -9.55 0.59
N PHE A 9 17.13 -8.37 -0.03
CA PHE A 9 16.12 -7.71 -0.87
C PHE A 9 15.63 -8.58 -2.04
N ARG A 10 16.51 -9.37 -2.67
CA ARG A 10 16.13 -10.23 -3.81
C ARG A 10 15.18 -11.33 -3.35
N LEU A 11 15.48 -11.96 -2.22
CA LEU A 11 14.64 -12.99 -1.61
C LEU A 11 13.30 -12.41 -1.18
N MET A 12 13.29 -11.27 -0.50
CA MET A 12 12.04 -10.63 -0.05
C MET A 12 11.17 -10.17 -1.21
N LYS A 13 11.78 -9.72 -2.32
CA LYS A 13 11.05 -9.40 -3.56
C LYS A 13 10.39 -10.64 -4.14
N ALA A 14 11.14 -11.73 -4.32
CA ALA A 14 10.59 -12.99 -4.85
C ALA A 14 9.48 -13.57 -3.95
N LEU A 15 9.64 -13.49 -2.62
CA LEU A 15 8.60 -13.88 -1.66
C LEU A 15 7.36 -12.98 -1.79
N ALA A 16 7.54 -11.67 -1.92
CA ALA A 16 6.44 -10.74 -2.12
C ALA A 16 5.68 -11.05 -3.42
N ASP A 17 6.37 -11.39 -4.50
CA ASP A 17 5.73 -11.73 -5.78
C ASP A 17 4.80 -12.96 -5.67
N HIS A 18 5.13 -13.92 -4.80
CA HIS A 18 4.33 -15.13 -4.59
C HIS A 18 3.26 -14.99 -3.49
N THR A 19 3.47 -14.11 -2.51
CA THR A 19 2.57 -13.95 -1.36
C THR A 19 1.60 -12.77 -1.53
N ARG A 20 1.93 -11.79 -2.38
CA ARG A 20 1.06 -10.65 -2.69
C ARG A 20 -0.08 -11.13 -3.57
N LEU A 21 -1.30 -10.98 -3.05
CA LEU A 21 -2.53 -11.27 -3.77
C LEU A 21 -3.25 -9.98 -4.10
N THR A 22 -3.73 -9.85 -5.33
CA THR A 22 -4.62 -8.76 -5.71
C THR A 22 -5.96 -8.91 -4.98
N PRO A 23 -6.74 -7.83 -4.81
CA PRO A 23 -8.05 -7.88 -4.18
C PRO A 23 -8.98 -8.93 -4.82
N GLU A 24 -8.99 -9.03 -6.15
CA GLU A 24 -9.85 -9.95 -6.91
C GLU A 24 -9.49 -11.41 -6.60
N ARG A 25 -8.20 -11.75 -6.64
CA ARG A 25 -7.71 -13.09 -6.30
C ARG A 25 -7.99 -13.45 -4.84
N ARG A 26 -7.93 -12.48 -3.93
CA ARG A 26 -8.26 -12.70 -2.52
C ARG A 26 -9.75 -13.02 -2.36
N ILE A 27 -10.63 -12.26 -3.00
CA ILE A 27 -12.08 -12.52 -3.02
C ILE A 27 -12.37 -13.90 -3.60
N GLU A 28 -11.79 -14.24 -4.75
CA GLU A 28 -11.96 -15.54 -5.39
C GLU A 28 -11.55 -16.70 -4.47
N ARG A 29 -10.37 -16.61 -3.82
CA ARG A 29 -9.90 -17.63 -2.88
C ARG A 29 -10.82 -17.78 -1.67
N LEU A 30 -11.35 -16.68 -1.14
CA LEU A 30 -12.31 -16.69 -0.03
C LEU A 30 -13.64 -17.35 -0.44
N MET A 31 -14.18 -17.00 -1.61
CA MET A 31 -15.41 -17.61 -2.12
C MET A 31 -15.23 -19.10 -2.42
N ASN A 32 -14.09 -19.50 -3.00
CA ASN A 32 -13.75 -20.90 -3.23
C ASN A 32 -13.58 -21.67 -1.91
N PHE A 33 -12.99 -21.05 -0.89
CA PHE A 33 -12.91 -21.64 0.45
C PHE A 33 -14.28 -21.82 1.08
N ASN A 34 -15.15 -20.80 1.01
CA ASN A 34 -16.52 -20.89 1.50
C ASN A 34 -17.27 -22.03 0.79
N ARG A 35 -17.24 -22.08 -0.54
CA ARG A 35 -17.85 -23.17 -1.33
C ARG A 35 -17.40 -24.56 -0.88
N ARG A 36 -16.09 -24.76 -0.66
CA ARG A 36 -15.56 -26.04 -0.16
C ARG A 36 -16.10 -26.39 1.24
N LEU A 37 -16.31 -25.42 2.11
CA LEU A 37 -16.94 -25.64 3.41
C LEU A 37 -18.44 -25.98 3.27
N GLN A 38 -19.13 -25.39 2.30
CA GLN A 38 -20.54 -25.67 2.02
C GLN A 38 -20.76 -27.07 1.45
N GLU A 39 -19.87 -27.51 0.57
CA GLU A 39 -19.94 -28.83 -0.08
C GLU A 39 -19.46 -29.98 0.83
N ASN A 40 -18.75 -29.68 1.92
CA ASN A 40 -18.25 -30.69 2.84
C ASN A 40 -19.31 -31.13 3.86
N HIS A 41 -19.85 -32.33 3.69
CA HIS A 41 -20.90 -32.88 4.55
C HIS A 41 -20.52 -32.95 6.04
N THR A 42 -19.26 -33.25 6.39
CA THR A 42 -18.81 -33.30 7.79
C THR A 42 -18.86 -31.91 8.42
N VAL A 43 -18.38 -30.90 7.72
CA VAL A 43 -18.44 -29.50 8.17
C VAL A 43 -19.89 -29.04 8.33
N GLN A 44 -20.76 -29.39 7.37
CA GLN A 44 -22.18 -29.06 7.44
C GLN A 44 -22.91 -29.75 8.60
N ALA A 45 -22.54 -31.00 8.92
CA ALA A 45 -23.07 -31.70 10.09
C ALA A 45 -22.68 -30.99 11.39
N GLU A 46 -21.42 -30.56 11.52
CA GLU A 46 -20.98 -29.77 12.66
C GLU A 46 -21.77 -28.47 12.80
N TYR A 47 -21.90 -27.67 11.73
CA TYR A 47 -22.71 -26.44 11.81
C TYR A 47 -24.15 -26.70 12.28
N LYS A 48 -24.79 -27.78 11.81
CA LYS A 48 -26.13 -28.17 12.26
C LYS A 48 -26.16 -28.56 13.74
N ASN A 49 -25.15 -29.27 14.24
CA ASN A 49 -25.06 -29.64 15.66
C ASN A 49 -25.01 -28.40 16.56
N TRP A 50 -24.36 -27.34 16.09
CA TRP A 50 -24.31 -26.03 16.77
C TRP A 50 -25.51 -25.12 16.47
N ASN A 51 -26.49 -25.58 15.69
CA ASN A 51 -27.60 -24.77 15.17
C ASN A 51 -27.14 -23.48 14.46
N MET A 52 -26.06 -23.58 13.69
CA MET A 52 -25.42 -22.50 12.95
C MET A 52 -25.53 -22.72 11.44
N LYS A 53 -25.42 -21.63 10.68
CA LYS A 53 -25.24 -21.65 9.24
C LYS A 53 -24.19 -20.62 8.85
N LEU A 54 -23.27 -21.01 7.96
CA LEU A 54 -22.29 -20.10 7.40
C LEU A 54 -22.88 -19.34 6.21
N ASP A 55 -22.79 -18.01 6.22
CA ASP A 55 -23.20 -17.15 5.11
C ASP A 55 -22.36 -17.44 3.85
N THR A 56 -22.95 -17.33 2.68
CA THR A 56 -22.31 -17.55 1.38
C THR A 56 -21.76 -16.27 0.76
N GLN A 57 -22.10 -15.11 1.32
CA GLN A 57 -21.64 -13.81 0.85
C GLN A 57 -20.54 -13.24 1.75
N LEU A 58 -19.73 -12.34 1.18
CA LEU A 58 -18.81 -11.53 1.96
C LEU A 58 -19.58 -10.47 2.75
N ALA A 59 -19.16 -10.24 3.99
CA ALA A 59 -19.72 -9.21 4.84
C ALA A 59 -19.55 -7.83 4.20
N GLN A 60 -20.66 -7.09 4.06
CA GLN A 60 -20.66 -5.72 3.58
C GLN A 60 -20.49 -4.76 4.77
N VAL A 61 -19.50 -3.89 4.68
CA VAL A 61 -19.21 -2.91 5.73
C VAL A 61 -19.40 -1.51 5.16
N PRO A 62 -20.30 -0.69 5.72
CA PRO A 62 -20.46 0.69 5.26
C PRO A 62 -19.18 1.48 5.53
N GLY A 63 -18.60 2.03 4.48
CA GLY A 63 -17.42 2.89 4.53
C GLY A 63 -17.75 4.33 4.13
N ARG A 64 -16.75 5.21 4.22
CA ARG A 64 -16.81 6.58 3.71
C ARG A 64 -15.55 6.92 2.95
N ILE A 65 -15.68 7.71 1.89
CA ILE A 65 -14.56 8.28 1.15
C ILE A 65 -14.30 9.68 1.71
N LEU A 66 -13.07 9.93 2.14
CA LEU A 66 -12.67 11.25 2.61
C LEU A 66 -12.45 12.20 1.42
N PRO A 67 -12.79 13.48 1.54
CA PRO A 67 -12.45 14.45 0.51
C PRO A 67 -10.93 14.58 0.39
N ASN A 68 -10.46 14.91 -0.81
CA ASN A 68 -9.04 15.16 -1.04
C ASN A 68 -8.61 16.42 -0.28
N GLU A 69 -7.54 16.30 0.50
CA GLU A 69 -6.98 17.42 1.24
C GLU A 69 -6.30 18.44 0.33
N ARG A 70 -6.21 19.68 0.82
CA ARG A 70 -5.43 20.77 0.20
C ARG A 70 -4.13 20.95 0.95
N ILE A 71 -3.04 20.91 0.20
CA ILE A 71 -1.68 21.10 0.70
C ILE A 71 -1.31 22.57 0.47
N VAL A 72 -0.89 23.24 1.53
CA VAL A 72 -0.51 24.65 1.50
C VAL A 72 0.99 24.77 1.26
N PHE A 73 1.37 25.70 0.40
CA PHE A 73 2.73 26.02 -0.02
C PHE A 73 3.06 27.50 0.19
N GLY A 74 4.29 27.89 -0.12
CA GLY A 74 4.73 29.29 -0.05
C GLY A 74 3.88 30.20 -0.94
N GLY A 75 3.79 31.48 -0.58
CA GLY A 75 2.98 32.45 -1.32
C GLY A 75 1.47 32.21 -1.23
N ASN A 76 1.01 31.51 -0.17
CA ASN A 76 -0.40 31.14 0.04
C ASN A 76 -0.99 30.27 -1.08
N MET A 77 -0.13 29.56 -1.81
CA MET A 77 -0.56 28.65 -2.86
C MET A 77 -1.11 27.36 -2.25
N MET A 78 -2.22 26.85 -2.79
CA MET A 78 -2.82 25.60 -2.35
C MET A 78 -2.99 24.66 -3.53
N ILE A 79 -2.54 23.42 -3.37
CA ILE A 79 -2.75 22.37 -4.37
C ILE A 79 -3.54 21.21 -3.74
N SER A 80 -4.40 20.57 -4.52
CA SER A 80 -5.05 19.33 -4.06
C SER A 80 -4.06 18.17 -4.11
N ALA A 81 -4.05 17.34 -3.06
CA ALA A 81 -3.33 16.07 -2.99
C ALA A 81 -3.77 15.06 -4.08
N GLY A 82 -4.90 15.33 -4.75
CA GLY A 82 -5.45 14.47 -5.79
C GLY A 82 -6.08 13.18 -5.23
N PRO A 83 -6.77 12.40 -6.08
CA PRO A 83 -7.53 11.22 -5.66
C PRO A 83 -6.65 10.08 -5.13
N ASN A 84 -5.37 10.05 -5.53
CA ASN A 84 -4.41 9.02 -5.11
C ASN A 84 -3.52 9.48 -3.94
N GLY A 85 -3.73 10.70 -3.43
CA GLY A 85 -2.83 11.31 -2.46
C GLY A 85 -1.40 11.49 -2.98
N ASP A 86 -1.24 11.76 -4.28
CA ASP A 86 0.06 12.04 -4.91
C ASP A 86 0.08 13.46 -5.46
N TRP A 87 0.95 14.29 -4.86
CA TRP A 87 1.16 15.69 -5.21
C TRP A 87 2.58 15.97 -5.74
N MET A 88 3.42 14.95 -5.93
CA MET A 88 4.84 15.15 -6.29
C MET A 88 5.02 15.91 -7.59
N THR A 89 4.20 15.62 -8.61
CA THR A 89 4.27 16.31 -9.90
C THR A 89 3.92 17.79 -9.77
N LYS A 90 2.86 18.10 -9.03
CA LYS A 90 2.39 19.49 -8.83
C LYS A 90 3.33 20.29 -7.93
N MET A 91 4.06 19.64 -7.04
CA MET A 91 5.00 20.29 -6.13
C MET A 91 6.18 20.95 -6.85
N LYS A 92 6.48 20.57 -8.10
CA LYS A 92 7.62 21.10 -8.85
C LYS A 92 7.46 22.59 -9.20
N ASP A 93 6.22 23.06 -9.33
CA ASP A 93 5.90 24.40 -9.81
C ASP A 93 5.51 25.36 -8.67
N VAL A 94 5.68 24.94 -7.41
CA VAL A 94 5.25 25.70 -6.23
C VAL A 94 6.41 25.96 -5.28
N GLN A 95 6.39 27.11 -4.62
CA GLN A 95 7.42 27.46 -3.65
C GLN A 95 7.24 26.69 -2.33
N LEU A 96 8.34 26.32 -1.67
CA LEU A 96 8.29 25.73 -0.34
C LEU A 96 7.59 26.69 0.66
N MET A 97 6.84 26.14 1.61
CA MET A 97 6.16 26.91 2.66
C MET A 97 7.16 27.75 3.48
N VAL A 98 8.29 27.14 3.86
CA VAL A 98 9.37 27.83 4.59
C VAL A 98 10.71 27.42 3.98
N PRO A 99 11.19 28.13 2.95
CA PRO A 99 12.53 27.89 2.43
C PRO A 99 13.58 28.36 3.43
N LYS A 100 14.68 27.61 3.56
CA LYS A 100 15.86 28.01 4.33
C LYS A 100 17.06 28.10 3.41
N PRO A 101 17.87 29.17 3.52
CA PRO A 101 19.07 29.29 2.70
C PRO A 101 20.11 28.24 3.10
N LEU A 102 20.65 27.51 2.12
CA LEU A 102 21.76 26.58 2.33
C LEU A 102 23.08 27.34 2.13
N THR A 103 23.65 27.86 3.22
CA THR A 103 24.80 28.80 3.16
C THR A 103 26.16 28.14 3.25
N LYS A 104 26.28 27.02 3.99
CA LYS A 104 27.53 26.28 4.19
C LYS A 104 27.28 24.79 4.01
N TRP A 105 27.76 24.23 2.91
CA TRP A 105 27.64 22.82 2.57
C TRP A 105 28.88 22.36 1.80
N LEU A 106 29.19 21.08 1.90
CA LEU A 106 30.26 20.42 1.15
C LEU A 106 29.70 19.08 0.65
N VAL A 107 30.02 18.72 -0.58
CA VAL A 107 29.77 17.36 -1.10
C VAL A 107 31.11 16.66 -1.26
N ILE A 108 31.20 15.46 -0.69
CA ILE A 108 32.35 14.58 -0.84
C ILE A 108 31.89 13.40 -1.69
N LEU A 109 32.55 13.19 -2.82
CA LEU A 109 32.26 12.07 -3.71
C LEU A 109 33.56 11.41 -4.19
N PRO A 110 33.53 10.12 -4.53
CA PRO A 110 34.63 9.47 -5.23
C PRO A 110 34.83 10.05 -6.64
N GLU A 111 36.08 10.13 -7.10
CA GLU A 111 36.48 10.66 -8.42
C GLU A 111 35.68 10.03 -9.59
N ARG A 112 35.37 8.73 -9.50
CA ARG A 112 34.58 8.02 -10.52
C ARG A 112 33.16 8.57 -10.74
N LEU A 113 32.62 9.39 -9.84
CA LEU A 113 31.27 9.98 -9.92
C LEU A 113 31.29 11.49 -10.26
N GLU A 114 32.47 12.06 -10.57
CA GLU A 114 32.64 13.49 -10.78
C GLU A 114 31.77 14.07 -11.92
N ARG A 115 31.52 13.28 -12.98
CA ARG A 115 30.71 13.69 -14.14
C ARG A 115 29.22 13.92 -13.83
N ASP A 116 28.70 13.35 -12.75
CA ASP A 116 27.27 13.43 -12.41
C ASP A 116 26.92 14.70 -11.60
N VAL A 117 27.92 15.53 -11.28
CA VAL A 117 27.81 16.70 -10.39
C VAL A 117 27.91 18.04 -11.13
N THR A 118 28.33 18.03 -12.40
CA THR A 118 28.49 19.24 -13.23
C THR A 118 27.37 19.37 -14.23
#